data_AF-A0A372ERQ8-F1
#
_entry.id   AF-A0A372ERQ8-F1
#
_cell.length_a   1.000
_cell.length_b   1.000
_cell.length_c   1.000
_cell.angle_alpha   90.00
_cell.angle_beta   90.00
_cell.angle_gamma   90.00
#
_symmetry.space_group_name_H-M   'P 1'
#
loop_
_entity.id
_entity.type
_entity.pdbx_description
1 polymer ?
#
loop_
_entity_poly.entity_id
_entity_poly.type
_entity_poly.pdbx_seq_one_letter_code
_entity_poly.pdbx_strand_id
1 'polypeptide(L)'
;MGIDDWSWKKSQIYGTIIVDLERHVVIDILEDRTVETCTKWLRRHPEIEVVSRDRCGLHAKAVRQGAPQALQVADRFHLVQNLRQAIEEQMNMHGRATGRALLSDADNISTDFHLQRSRPAHRESRKEIFTTIHALREQGLSCSEIERRTGLKRRSVAKWLKSEVPPDRRRATLKPTSPWYFEEILAVSWKKGNRRGRQLFHEIQSQGYEGSYSHLQRLLARWRRAEKQTSTDLVTRPARLELVRDPQTGHAISPVVAAALCIKTQGTLAPDQARKVDALKAGSPGFATMRSLAMRFRCSVPASGGSGRG
;
A
#
# COMPACT_ATOMS: atom_id res chain seq x y z
N MET A 1 26.29 -4.18 2.23
CA MET A 1 25.56 -4.95 1.18
C MET A 1 24.05 -4.79 1.34
N GLY A 2 23.31 -4.72 0.24
CA GLY A 2 21.85 -4.72 0.17
C GLY A 2 21.33 -6.06 -0.38
N ILE A 3 20.21 -6.53 0.15
CA ILE A 3 19.53 -7.75 -0.32
C ILE A 3 18.02 -7.50 -0.43
N ASP A 4 17.45 -7.83 -1.58
CA ASP A 4 16.02 -7.65 -1.87
C ASP A 4 15.54 -8.69 -2.91
N ASP A 5 14.23 -8.75 -3.15
CA ASP A 5 13.62 -9.63 -4.14
C ASP A 5 13.80 -9.07 -5.57
N TRP A 6 14.31 -9.92 -6.47
CA TRP A 6 14.40 -9.64 -7.90
C TRP A 6 13.22 -10.28 -8.65
N SER A 7 12.60 -9.56 -9.58
CA SER A 7 11.52 -10.12 -10.41
C SER A 7 11.95 -10.21 -11.88
N TRP A 8 12.18 -11.43 -12.37
CA TRP A 8 12.56 -11.70 -13.77
C TRP A 8 11.47 -11.34 -14.78
N LYS A 9 10.21 -11.53 -14.36
CA LYS A 9 9.00 -11.13 -15.10
C LYS A 9 7.95 -10.76 -14.07
N LYS A 10 7.31 -9.59 -14.26
CA LYS A 10 6.36 -9.01 -13.30
C LYS A 10 5.47 -10.09 -12.66
N SER A 11 5.70 -10.33 -11.37
CA SER A 11 4.84 -11.11 -10.49
C SER A 11 4.79 -12.63 -10.75
N GLN A 12 5.80 -13.24 -11.39
CA GLN A 12 5.80 -14.69 -11.65
C GLN A 12 6.97 -15.45 -11.02
N ILE A 13 8.21 -15.02 -11.28
CA ILE A 13 9.42 -15.70 -10.80
C ILE A 13 10.25 -14.67 -10.03
N TYR A 14 10.58 -15.02 -8.78
CA TYR A 14 11.32 -14.18 -7.87
C TYR A 14 12.67 -14.82 -7.54
N GLY A 15 13.73 -14.07 -7.80
CA GLY A 15 15.08 -14.34 -7.34
C GLY A 15 15.47 -13.39 -6.21
N THR A 16 16.74 -13.41 -5.83
CA THR A 16 17.30 -12.49 -4.82
C THR A 16 18.35 -11.62 -5.49
N ILE A 17 18.21 -10.30 -5.43
CA ILE A 17 19.24 -9.38 -5.89
C ILE A 17 20.14 -8.99 -4.72
N ILE A 18 21.44 -8.99 -4.97
CA ILE A 18 22.46 -8.59 -4.01
C ILE A 18 23.22 -7.40 -4.58
N VAL A 19 23.30 -6.33 -3.79
CA VAL A 19 23.81 -5.03 -4.22
C VAL A 19 24.90 -4.55 -3.27
N ASP A 20 25.97 -4.01 -3.82
CA ASP A 20 26.92 -3.20 -3.07
C ASP A 20 26.30 -1.82 -2.88
N LEU A 21 25.99 -1.48 -1.63
CA LEU A 21 25.35 -0.20 -1.31
C LEU A 21 26.35 0.97 -1.26
N GLU A 22 27.64 0.70 -1.16
CA GLU A 22 28.67 1.75 -1.19
C GLU A 22 29.01 2.09 -2.63
N ARG A 23 29.17 1.07 -3.47
CA ARG A 23 29.53 1.23 -4.89
C ARG A 23 28.32 1.38 -5.81
N HIS A 24 27.10 1.17 -5.30
CA HIS A 24 25.84 1.17 -6.06
C HIS A 24 25.85 0.21 -7.26
N VAL A 25 26.47 -0.96 -7.11
CA VAL A 25 26.55 -1.99 -8.17
C VAL A 25 25.86 -3.28 -7.75
N VAL A 26 25.26 -3.97 -8.70
CA VAL A 26 24.75 -5.32 -8.47
C VAL A 26 25.94 -6.26 -8.34
N ILE A 27 26.03 -6.97 -7.22
CA ILE A 27 27.06 -7.98 -6.97
C ILE A 27 26.62 -9.31 -7.59
N ASP A 28 25.36 -9.69 -7.36
CA ASP A 28 24.83 -10.97 -7.85
C ASP A 28 23.28 -10.95 -7.93
N ILE A 29 22.73 -11.88 -8.71
CA ILE A 29 21.31 -12.18 -8.76
C ILE A 29 21.13 -13.70 -8.63
N LEU A 30 20.64 -14.13 -7.47
CA LEU A 30 20.30 -15.52 -7.22
C LEU A 30 18.98 -15.85 -7.92
N GLU A 31 18.91 -17.02 -8.54
CA GLU A 31 17.74 -17.45 -9.32
C GLU A 31 16.48 -17.67 -8.45
N ASP A 32 16.68 -17.95 -7.16
CA ASP A 32 15.63 -18.21 -6.18
C ASP A 32 15.70 -17.27 -4.95
N ARG A 33 14.73 -17.43 -4.05
CA ARG A 33 14.60 -16.71 -2.78
C ARG A 33 14.74 -17.61 -1.55
N THR A 34 15.34 -18.78 -1.72
CA THR A 34 15.45 -19.77 -0.66
C THR A 34 16.51 -19.36 0.36
N VAL A 35 16.31 -19.80 1.60
CA VAL A 35 17.25 -19.51 2.68
C VAL A 35 18.57 -20.22 2.39
N GLU A 36 18.49 -21.42 1.84
CA GLU A 36 19.60 -22.31 1.53
C GLU A 36 20.55 -21.68 0.50
N THR A 37 20.02 -21.21 -0.64
CA THR A 37 20.81 -20.58 -1.70
C THR A 37 21.45 -19.28 -1.19
N CYS A 38 20.67 -18.43 -0.50
CA CYS A 38 21.18 -17.17 0.04
C CYS A 38 22.24 -17.38 1.14
N THR A 39 22.05 -18.34 2.06
CA THR A 39 23.04 -18.68 3.09
C THR A 39 24.33 -19.19 2.47
N LYS A 40 24.24 -20.05 1.44
CA LYS A 40 25.42 -20.57 0.75
C LYS A 40 26.20 -19.47 0.03
N TRP A 41 25.51 -18.46 -0.49
CA TRP A 41 26.14 -17.28 -1.06
C TRP A 41 26.86 -16.47 0.02
N LEU A 42 26.17 -16.11 1.11
CA LEU A 42 26.72 -15.31 2.21
C LEU A 42 27.96 -15.93 2.88
N ARG A 43 28.02 -17.26 3.01
CA ARG A 43 29.19 -17.95 3.58
C ARG A 43 30.47 -17.78 2.75
N ARG A 44 30.33 -17.48 1.45
CA ARG A 44 31.47 -17.20 0.56
C ARG A 44 31.95 -15.76 0.66
N HIS A 45 31.21 -14.92 1.37
CA HIS A 45 31.48 -13.50 1.54
C HIS A 45 31.60 -13.13 3.03
N PRO A 46 32.61 -13.69 3.75
CA PRO A 46 32.82 -13.38 5.17
C PRO A 46 33.15 -11.89 5.42
N GLU A 47 33.61 -11.17 4.40
CA GLU A 47 33.92 -9.73 4.42
C GLU A 47 32.68 -8.83 4.62
N ILE A 48 31.46 -9.37 4.52
CA ILE A 48 30.25 -8.58 4.70
C ILE A 48 30.03 -8.28 6.19
N GLU A 49 30.20 -7.02 6.55
CA GLU A 49 29.97 -6.53 7.92
C GLU A 49 28.56 -5.99 8.14
N VAL A 50 27.90 -5.48 7.10
CA VAL A 50 26.57 -4.86 7.20
C VAL A 50 25.66 -5.31 6.06
N VAL A 51 24.46 -5.78 6.43
CA VAL A 51 23.40 -6.16 5.50
C VAL A 51 22.18 -5.27 5.69
N SER A 52 21.93 -4.38 4.72
CA SER A 52 20.62 -3.73 4.55
C SER A 52 19.68 -4.72 3.88
N ARG A 53 18.54 -4.98 4.50
CA ARG A 53 17.54 -5.88 3.92
C ARG A 53 16.13 -5.34 4.08
N ASP A 54 15.25 -5.82 3.22
CA ASP A 54 13.81 -5.69 3.44
C ASP A 54 13.38 -6.43 4.74
N ARG A 55 12.10 -6.38 5.08
CA ARG A 55 11.58 -7.07 6.29
C ARG A 55 11.25 -8.56 6.04
N CYS A 56 11.71 -9.16 4.95
CA CYS A 56 11.44 -10.55 4.64
C CYS A 56 12.13 -11.47 5.66
N GLY A 57 11.34 -12.39 6.24
CA GLY A 57 11.84 -13.36 7.22
C GLY A 57 12.85 -14.34 6.63
N LEU A 58 12.79 -14.61 5.32
CA LEU A 58 13.71 -15.52 4.63
C LEU A 58 15.12 -14.91 4.56
N HIS A 59 15.24 -13.66 4.11
CA HIS A 59 16.52 -12.93 4.06
C HIS A 59 17.11 -12.77 5.47
N ALA A 60 16.29 -12.41 6.46
CA ALA A 60 16.75 -12.32 7.85
C ALA A 60 17.30 -13.65 8.39
N LYS A 61 16.66 -14.78 8.05
CA LYS A 61 17.11 -16.12 8.43
C LYS A 61 18.39 -16.50 7.70
N ALA A 62 18.48 -16.21 6.40
CA ALA A 62 19.65 -16.51 5.59
C ALA A 62 20.89 -15.76 6.08
N VAL A 63 20.75 -14.48 6.44
CA VAL A 63 21.83 -13.67 7.04
C VAL A 63 22.28 -14.22 8.37
N ARG A 64 21.36 -14.58 9.28
CA ARG A 64 21.75 -15.20 10.57
C ARG A 64 22.54 -16.50 10.40
N GLN A 65 22.27 -17.27 9.35
CA GLN A 65 22.92 -18.57 9.11
C GLN A 65 24.20 -18.48 8.25
N GLY A 66 24.29 -17.46 7.40
CA GLY A 66 25.34 -17.33 6.38
C GLY A 66 26.37 -16.25 6.67
N ALA A 67 25.98 -15.20 7.40
CA ALA A 67 26.85 -14.11 7.84
C ALA A 67 26.44 -13.65 9.25
N PRO A 68 26.59 -14.51 10.29
CA PRO A 68 26.21 -14.17 11.66
C PRO A 68 27.00 -12.97 12.24
N GLN A 69 28.18 -12.69 11.69
CA GLN A 69 28.99 -11.52 12.03
C GLN A 69 28.39 -10.21 11.50
N ALA A 70 27.54 -10.27 10.47
CA ALA A 70 27.04 -9.08 9.81
C ALA A 70 25.89 -8.43 10.59
N LEU A 71 25.99 -7.11 10.79
CA LEU A 71 24.93 -6.30 11.36
C LEU A 71 23.75 -6.20 10.37
N GLN A 72 22.57 -6.61 10.81
CA GLN A 72 21.35 -6.48 10.02
C GLN A 72 20.69 -5.13 10.25
N VAL A 73 20.51 -4.38 9.17
CA VAL A 73 19.86 -3.06 9.18
C VAL A 73 18.61 -3.11 8.29
N ALA A 74 17.56 -2.42 8.72
CA ALA A 74 16.35 -2.30 7.91
C ALA A 74 16.59 -1.35 6.74
N ASP A 75 16.23 -1.79 5.55
CA ASP A 75 16.40 -0.99 4.35
C ASP A 75 15.54 0.29 4.36
N ARG A 76 16.20 1.41 4.06
CA ARG A 76 15.60 2.75 4.11
C ARG A 76 14.44 2.92 3.15
N PHE A 77 14.52 2.35 1.94
CA PHE A 77 13.46 2.49 0.95
C PHE A 77 12.15 1.91 1.49
N HIS A 78 12.22 0.72 2.09
CA HIS A 78 11.05 0.06 2.69
C HIS A 78 10.50 0.84 3.88
N LEU A 79 11.35 1.42 4.74
CA LEU A 79 10.89 2.28 5.85
C LEU A 79 10.17 3.53 5.36
N VAL A 80 10.72 4.22 4.36
CA VAL A 80 10.12 5.42 3.77
C VAL A 80 8.83 5.07 3.02
N GLN A 81 8.79 3.92 2.33
CA GLN A 81 7.58 3.43 1.67
C GLN A 81 6.46 3.13 2.68
N ASN A 82 6.79 2.46 3.80
CA ASN A 82 5.83 2.18 4.86
C ASN A 82 5.28 3.47 5.48
N LEU A 83 6.14 4.45 5.75
CA LEU A 83 5.72 5.77 6.21
C LEU A 83 4.77 6.44 5.20
N ARG A 84 5.10 6.38 3.90
CA ARG A 84 4.26 6.95 2.84
C ARG A 84 2.88 6.32 2.83
N GLN A 85 2.84 5.00 2.93
CA GLN A 85 1.60 4.24 2.93
C GLN A 85 0.75 4.58 4.16
N ALA A 86 1.35 4.64 5.34
CA ALA A 86 0.65 5.04 6.57
C ALA A 86 0.07 6.47 6.46
N ILE A 87 0.82 7.41 5.90
CA ILE A 87 0.33 8.78 5.66
C ILE A 87 -0.81 8.77 4.65
N GLU A 88 -0.71 8.02 3.55
CA GLU A 88 -1.80 7.89 2.57
C GLU A 88 -3.07 7.35 3.22
N GLU A 89 -2.96 6.35 4.09
CA GLU A 89 -4.08 5.80 4.84
C GLU A 89 -4.69 6.80 5.80
N GLN A 90 -3.87 7.55 6.54
CA GLN A 90 -4.37 8.62 7.41
C GLN A 90 -5.08 9.67 6.58
N MET A 91 -4.52 10.14 5.46
CA MET A 91 -5.16 11.12 4.59
C MET A 91 -6.46 10.58 3.95
N ASN A 92 -6.56 9.26 3.70
CA ASN A 92 -7.82 8.62 3.32
C ASN A 92 -8.82 8.53 4.49
N MET A 93 -8.32 8.34 5.72
CA MET A 93 -9.14 8.27 6.93
C MET A 93 -9.60 9.63 7.43
N HIS A 94 -8.96 10.74 7.07
CA HIS A 94 -9.45 12.09 7.42
C HIS A 94 -10.81 12.43 6.75
N GLY A 95 -11.42 11.51 5.99
CA GLY A 95 -12.86 11.52 5.64
C GLY A 95 -13.77 10.76 6.63
N ARG A 96 -13.26 10.25 7.75
CA ARG A 96 -13.95 9.54 8.82
C ARG A 96 -13.34 9.96 10.16
N ALA A 97 -14.11 10.63 11.01
CA ALA A 97 -13.62 10.99 12.34
C ALA A 97 -13.28 9.75 13.18
N THR A 98 -12.34 10.00 14.09
CA THR A 98 -11.88 9.22 15.26
C THR A 98 -10.96 8.01 15.03
N GLY A 99 -9.66 8.28 15.27
CA GLY A 99 -8.94 7.73 16.41
C GLY A 99 -8.76 6.20 16.47
N ARG A 100 -7.54 5.75 16.16
CA ARG A 100 -6.96 4.65 16.94
C ARG A 100 -5.44 4.77 17.05
N ALA A 101 -5.00 4.56 18.29
CA ALA A 101 -3.63 4.68 18.75
C ALA A 101 -2.68 3.67 18.11
N LEU A 102 -1.43 4.09 18.16
CA LEU A 102 -0.18 3.50 17.72
C LEU A 102 -0.01 2.02 18.08
N LEU A 103 0.38 1.25 17.05
CA LEU A 103 1.31 0.11 17.02
C LEU A 103 1.18 -1.01 18.08
N SER A 104 1.02 -2.25 17.61
CA SER A 104 1.48 -3.47 18.28
C SER A 104 2.13 -4.41 17.26
N ASP A 105 2.99 -5.33 17.73
CA ASP A 105 3.94 -6.20 17.01
C ASP A 105 3.37 -7.15 15.91
N ALA A 106 2.16 -6.90 15.41
CA ALA A 106 1.48 -7.69 14.38
C ALA A 106 1.81 -7.27 12.92
N ASP A 107 2.91 -6.55 12.70
CA ASP A 107 3.20 -5.84 11.45
C ASP A 107 3.49 -6.72 10.22
N ASN A 108 3.61 -8.04 10.37
CA ASN A 108 3.66 -8.97 9.22
C ASN A 108 2.27 -9.27 8.62
N ILE A 109 1.19 -8.91 9.32
CA ILE A 109 -0.20 -9.08 8.87
C ILE A 109 -0.69 -7.86 8.07
N SER A 110 0.06 -6.75 8.12
CA SER A 110 -0.36 -5.45 7.64
C SER A 110 -0.44 -5.34 6.11
N THR A 111 0.48 -5.96 5.37
CA THR A 111 0.58 -5.84 3.90
C THR A 111 -0.67 -6.35 3.17
N ASP A 112 -1.28 -7.43 3.65
CA ASP A 112 -2.52 -8.01 3.09
C ASP A 112 -3.77 -7.22 3.55
N PHE A 113 -3.71 -6.62 4.75
CA PHE A 113 -4.76 -5.72 5.26
C PHE A 113 -4.84 -4.40 4.49
N HIS A 114 -3.69 -3.84 4.12
CA HIS A 114 -3.57 -2.58 3.41
C HIS A 114 -4.08 -2.66 1.96
N LEU A 115 -3.85 -3.77 1.25
CA LEU A 115 -4.35 -3.98 -0.11
C LEU A 115 -5.89 -4.09 -0.17
N GLN A 116 -6.51 -4.48 0.95
CA GLN A 116 -7.92 -4.87 1.02
C GLN A 116 -8.83 -3.74 1.54
N ARG A 117 -8.30 -2.81 2.34
CA ARG A 117 -9.00 -1.60 2.82
C ARG A 117 -9.10 -0.47 1.78
N SER A 118 -8.16 -0.39 0.84
CA SER A 118 -8.19 0.61 -0.25
C SER A 118 -9.20 0.30 -1.37
N ARG A 119 -9.77 -0.92 -1.42
CA ARG A 119 -10.65 -1.35 -2.52
C ARG A 119 -12.04 -0.68 -2.54
N PRO A 120 -12.76 -0.48 -1.41
CA PRO A 120 -14.06 0.20 -1.42
C PRO A 120 -13.93 1.71 -1.66
N ALA A 121 -12.98 2.38 -1.01
CA ALA A 121 -12.73 3.81 -1.20
C ALA A 121 -12.29 4.14 -2.64
N HIS A 122 -11.48 3.26 -3.25
CA HIS A 122 -11.09 3.40 -4.66
C HIS A 122 -12.25 3.14 -5.63
N ARG A 123 -13.22 2.29 -5.28
CA ARG A 123 -14.46 2.11 -6.08
C ARG A 123 -15.31 3.37 -6.07
N GLU A 124 -15.51 3.97 -4.90
CA GLU A 124 -16.31 5.20 -4.76
C GLU A 124 -15.66 6.36 -5.51
N SER A 125 -14.35 6.56 -5.33
CA SER A 125 -13.59 7.58 -6.05
C SER A 125 -13.60 7.37 -7.58
N ARG A 126 -13.57 6.11 -8.06
CA ARG A 126 -13.69 5.82 -9.50
C ARG A 126 -15.09 6.09 -10.04
N LYS A 127 -16.13 5.83 -9.25
CA LYS A 127 -17.50 6.22 -9.61
C LYS A 127 -17.61 7.73 -9.72
N GLU A 128 -17.09 8.48 -8.74
CA GLU A 128 -17.09 9.95 -8.77
C GLU A 128 -16.34 10.52 -9.98
N ILE A 129 -15.18 9.94 -10.33
CA ILE A 129 -14.44 10.35 -11.53
C ILE A 129 -15.21 10.01 -12.81
N PHE A 130 -15.84 8.83 -12.85
CA PHE A 130 -16.61 8.38 -14.00
C PHE A 130 -17.84 9.28 -14.24
N THR A 131 -18.61 9.57 -13.19
CA THR A 131 -19.75 10.49 -13.28
C THR A 131 -19.31 11.89 -13.69
N THR A 132 -18.20 12.39 -13.15
CA THR A 132 -17.65 13.70 -13.53
C THR A 132 -17.24 13.76 -15.00
N ILE A 133 -16.56 12.73 -15.52
CA ILE A 133 -16.17 12.66 -16.95
C ILE A 133 -17.40 12.64 -17.87
N HIS A 134 -18.43 11.85 -17.53
CA HIS A 134 -19.65 11.77 -18.33
C HIS A 134 -20.45 13.08 -18.29
N ALA A 135 -20.61 13.70 -17.11
CA ALA A 135 -21.27 14.99 -16.99
C ALA A 135 -20.57 16.10 -17.78
N LEU A 136 -19.23 16.15 -17.75
CA LEU A 136 -18.46 17.11 -18.55
C LEU A 136 -18.59 16.83 -20.06
N ARG A 137 -18.75 15.56 -20.46
CA ARG A 137 -18.97 15.22 -21.87
C ARG A 137 -20.37 15.59 -22.34
N GLU A 138 -21.39 15.42 -21.50
CA GLU A 138 -22.77 15.88 -21.77
C GLU A 138 -22.85 17.39 -21.92
N GLN A 139 -22.00 18.15 -21.23
CA GLN A 139 -21.83 19.60 -21.41
C GLN A 139 -21.12 19.99 -22.72
N GLY A 140 -20.85 19.04 -23.62
CA GLY A 140 -20.24 19.29 -24.93
C GLY A 140 -18.72 19.49 -24.91
N LEU A 141 -18.05 19.27 -23.78
CA LEU A 141 -16.60 19.52 -23.66
C LEU A 141 -15.78 18.45 -24.38
N SER A 142 -14.73 18.88 -25.08
CA SER A 142 -13.81 17.99 -25.78
C SER A 142 -12.94 17.20 -24.80
N CYS A 143 -12.42 16.03 -25.21
CA CYS A 143 -11.55 15.23 -24.35
C CYS A 143 -10.29 15.98 -23.86
N SER A 144 -9.78 16.92 -24.65
CA SER A 144 -8.63 17.78 -24.28
C SER A 144 -9.00 18.78 -23.20
N GLU A 145 -10.21 19.33 -23.27
CA GLU A 145 -10.72 20.25 -22.26
C GLU A 145 -11.09 19.52 -20.97
N ILE A 146 -11.61 18.29 -21.06
CA ILE A 146 -11.82 17.42 -19.89
C ILE A 146 -10.48 17.08 -19.22
N GLU A 147 -9.41 16.81 -19.98
CA GLU A 147 -8.07 16.63 -19.41
C GLU A 147 -7.60 17.88 -18.67
N ARG A 148 -7.79 19.07 -19.25
CA ARG A 148 -7.45 20.35 -18.61
C ARG A 148 -8.22 20.59 -17.31
N ARG A 149 -9.50 20.21 -17.27
CA ARG A 149 -10.41 20.38 -16.12
C ARG A 149 -10.38 19.25 -15.08
N THR A 150 -9.80 18.09 -15.39
CA THR A 150 -9.79 16.94 -14.46
C THR A 150 -8.39 16.46 -14.12
N GLY A 151 -7.37 16.91 -14.86
CA GLY A 151 -5.99 16.43 -14.76
C GLY A 151 -5.81 14.98 -15.25
N LEU A 152 -6.84 14.36 -15.82
CA LEU A 152 -6.81 12.99 -16.31
C LEU A 152 -6.33 12.97 -17.75
N LYS A 153 -5.25 12.23 -18.02
CA LYS A 153 -4.66 12.10 -19.36
C LYS A 153 -5.73 11.81 -20.42
N ARG A 154 -5.65 12.45 -21.60
CA ARG A 154 -6.60 12.28 -22.73
C ARG A 154 -6.99 10.83 -23.00
N ARG A 155 -5.99 9.93 -22.99
CA ARG A 155 -6.19 8.50 -23.26
C ARG A 155 -7.04 7.82 -22.18
N SER A 156 -6.91 8.25 -20.93
CA SER A 156 -7.74 7.76 -19.82
C SER A 156 -9.17 8.26 -19.95
N VAL A 157 -9.37 9.54 -20.24
CA VAL A 157 -10.71 10.13 -20.48
C VAL A 157 -11.41 9.42 -21.64
N ALA A 158 -10.73 9.26 -22.78
CA ALA A 158 -11.28 8.57 -23.95
C ALA A 158 -11.60 7.09 -23.67
N LYS A 159 -10.79 6.41 -22.85
CA LYS A 159 -11.06 5.03 -22.43
C LYS A 159 -12.29 4.92 -21.53
N TRP A 160 -12.47 5.88 -20.62
CA TRP A 160 -13.58 5.87 -19.67
C TRP A 160 -14.90 6.22 -20.36
N LEU A 161 -14.90 7.18 -21.29
CA LEU A 161 -16.08 7.52 -22.11
C LEU A 161 -16.56 6.39 -23.03
N LYS A 162 -15.69 5.42 -23.37
CA LYS A 162 -16.07 4.22 -24.13
C LYS A 162 -16.74 3.14 -23.29
N SER A 163 -16.72 3.28 -21.96
CA SER A 163 -17.27 2.29 -21.03
C SER A 163 -18.58 2.83 -20.46
N GLU A 164 -19.66 2.05 -20.47
CA GLU A 164 -20.95 2.44 -19.85
C GLU A 164 -20.93 2.33 -18.32
N VAL A 165 -19.96 1.60 -17.78
CA VAL A 165 -19.76 1.38 -16.34
C VAL A 165 -18.30 1.71 -16.00
N PRO A 166 -17.99 2.27 -14.81
CA PRO A 166 -16.62 2.47 -14.37
C PRO A 166 -15.86 1.15 -14.53
N PRO A 167 -14.77 1.08 -15.32
CA PRO A 167 -14.09 -0.18 -15.55
C PRO A 167 -13.54 -0.67 -14.21
N ASP A 168 -14.20 -1.66 -13.60
CA ASP A 168 -13.67 -2.34 -12.42
C ASP A 168 -12.45 -3.15 -12.87
N ARG A 169 -11.48 -3.34 -11.97
CA ARG A 169 -10.45 -4.35 -12.23
C ARG A 169 -11.21 -5.67 -12.30
N ARG A 170 -11.28 -6.29 -13.49
CA ARG A 170 -11.86 -7.61 -13.69
C ARG A 170 -11.40 -8.49 -12.52
N ARG A 171 -12.34 -8.92 -11.67
CA ARG A 171 -12.02 -9.90 -10.62
C ARG A 171 -11.46 -11.11 -11.36
N ALA A 172 -10.26 -11.54 -11.00
CA ALA A 172 -9.77 -12.83 -11.45
C ALA A 172 -10.81 -13.89 -11.07
N THR A 173 -11.04 -14.86 -11.95
CA THR A 173 -11.93 -15.98 -11.69
C THR A 173 -11.55 -16.59 -10.34
N LEU A 174 -12.53 -16.67 -9.44
CA LEU A 174 -12.31 -17.20 -8.10
C LEU A 174 -11.92 -18.68 -8.21
N LYS A 175 -10.88 -19.08 -7.50
CA LYS A 175 -10.42 -20.47 -7.46
C LYS A 175 -10.93 -21.16 -6.18
N PRO A 176 -11.02 -22.49 -6.14
CA PRO A 176 -11.33 -23.26 -4.93
C PRO A 176 -10.39 -23.00 -3.73
N THR A 177 -9.22 -22.40 -3.95
CA THR A 177 -8.31 -21.94 -2.88
C THR A 177 -8.72 -20.62 -2.22
N SER A 178 -9.75 -19.95 -2.74
CA SER A 178 -10.27 -18.68 -2.23
C SER A 178 -11.58 -18.89 -1.47
N PRO A 179 -11.71 -18.45 -0.20
CA PRO A 179 -12.96 -18.53 0.55
C PRO A 179 -14.15 -17.85 -0.14
N TRP A 180 -13.87 -16.84 -0.98
CA TRP A 180 -14.90 -16.15 -1.78
C TRP A 180 -15.59 -17.06 -2.80
N TYR A 181 -14.95 -18.16 -3.21
CA TYR A 181 -15.58 -19.15 -4.08
C TYR A 181 -16.76 -19.84 -3.36
N PHE A 182 -16.66 -19.98 -2.03
CA PHE A 182 -17.68 -20.58 -1.16
C PHE A 182 -18.52 -19.52 -0.43
N GLU A 183 -18.60 -18.30 -0.97
CA GLU A 183 -19.28 -17.17 -0.32
C GLU A 183 -20.74 -17.48 0.00
N GLU A 184 -21.47 -18.15 -0.90
CA GLU A 184 -22.89 -18.49 -0.71
C GLU A 184 -23.11 -19.42 0.48
N ILE A 185 -22.33 -20.50 0.57
CA ILE A 185 -22.38 -21.48 1.66
C ILE A 185 -22.05 -20.79 2.99
N LEU A 186 -20.94 -20.05 3.00
CA LEU A 186 -20.52 -19.30 4.17
C LEU A 186 -21.59 -18.27 4.59
N ALA A 187 -22.25 -17.59 3.65
CA ALA A 187 -23.26 -16.57 3.95
C ALA A 187 -24.52 -17.18 4.55
N VAL A 188 -24.95 -18.36 4.07
CA VAL A 188 -26.07 -19.12 4.65
C VAL A 188 -25.75 -19.52 6.08
N SER A 189 -24.58 -20.12 6.32
CA SER A 189 -24.18 -20.55 7.66
C SER A 189 -23.92 -19.37 8.61
N TRP A 190 -23.46 -18.24 8.08
CA TRP A 190 -23.34 -16.99 8.82
C TRP A 190 -24.69 -16.41 9.25
N LYS A 191 -25.68 -16.41 8.36
CA LYS A 191 -27.06 -15.97 8.65
C LYS A 191 -27.75 -16.87 9.67
N LYS A 192 -27.48 -18.18 9.63
CA LYS A 192 -27.93 -19.17 10.65
C LYS A 192 -27.27 -18.98 12.03
N GLY A 193 -26.37 -18.01 12.18
CA GLY A 193 -25.72 -17.68 13.46
C GLY A 193 -24.41 -18.41 13.71
N ASN A 194 -23.89 -19.19 12.75
CA ASN A 194 -22.59 -19.83 12.93
C ASN A 194 -21.46 -18.79 12.79
N ARG A 195 -20.86 -18.40 13.93
CA ARG A 195 -19.73 -17.46 13.99
C ARG A 195 -18.40 -18.13 14.25
N ARG A 196 -18.37 -19.45 14.42
CA ARG A 196 -17.18 -20.21 14.78
C ARG A 196 -16.38 -20.51 13.51
N GLY A 197 -15.30 -19.76 13.29
CA GLY A 197 -14.50 -19.87 12.08
C GLY A 197 -13.99 -21.28 11.77
N ARG A 198 -13.66 -22.09 12.79
CA ARG A 198 -13.24 -23.49 12.59
C ARG A 198 -14.35 -24.39 12.03
N GLN A 199 -15.60 -24.17 12.44
CA GLN A 199 -16.74 -24.93 11.91
C GLN A 199 -16.99 -24.57 10.45
N LEU A 200 -17.00 -23.26 10.15
CA LEU A 200 -17.11 -22.77 8.77
C LEU A 200 -15.95 -23.25 7.88
N PHE A 201 -14.77 -23.44 8.44
CA PHE A 201 -13.62 -24.00 7.72
C PHE A 201 -13.82 -25.46 7.34
N HIS A 202 -14.23 -26.31 8.29
CA HIS A 202 -14.52 -27.71 7.98
C HIS A 202 -15.68 -27.86 6.99
N GLU A 203 -16.69 -26.99 7.10
CA GLU A 203 -17.84 -26.96 6.20
C GLU A 203 -17.44 -26.64 4.76
N ILE A 204 -16.55 -25.69 4.51
CA ILE A 204 -16.09 -25.42 3.14
C ILE A 204 -15.03 -26.43 2.68
N GLN A 205 -14.23 -26.99 3.60
CA GLN A 205 -13.28 -28.05 3.26
C GLN A 205 -13.99 -29.30 2.73
N SER A 206 -15.12 -29.71 3.33
CA SER A 206 -15.91 -30.83 2.81
C SER A 206 -16.54 -30.55 1.44
N GLN A 207 -16.62 -29.28 1.03
CA GLN A 207 -17.13 -28.83 -0.27
C GLN A 207 -16.00 -28.56 -1.29
N GLY A 208 -14.74 -28.89 -0.95
CA GLY A 208 -13.60 -28.77 -1.86
C GLY A 208 -12.76 -27.50 -1.68
N TYR A 209 -12.80 -26.84 -0.52
CA TYR A 209 -11.91 -25.73 -0.23
C TYR A 209 -10.46 -26.20 -0.02
N GLU A 210 -9.57 -25.77 -0.92
CA GLU A 210 -8.13 -26.09 -0.89
C GLU A 210 -7.27 -25.02 -0.20
N GLY A 211 -7.89 -23.95 0.29
CA GLY A 211 -7.16 -22.82 0.88
C GLY A 211 -6.88 -22.98 2.38
N SER A 212 -6.09 -22.06 2.93
CA SER A 212 -5.73 -22.08 4.35
C SER A 212 -6.81 -21.51 5.26
N TYR A 213 -6.79 -21.92 6.54
CA TYR A 213 -7.68 -21.40 7.58
C TYR A 213 -7.51 -19.89 7.78
N SER A 214 -6.28 -19.39 7.77
CA SER A 214 -5.98 -17.95 7.92
C SER A 214 -6.64 -17.10 6.82
N HIS A 215 -6.74 -17.64 5.60
CA HIS A 215 -7.39 -16.95 4.49
C HIS A 215 -8.91 -16.83 4.71
N LEU A 216 -9.56 -17.89 5.22
CA LEU A 216 -10.96 -17.84 5.65
C LEU A 216 -11.16 -16.87 6.82
N GLN A 217 -10.31 -16.92 7.84
CA GLN A 217 -10.41 -16.01 8.99
C GLN A 217 -10.37 -14.54 8.56
N ARG A 218 -9.59 -14.20 7.53
CA ARG A 218 -9.54 -12.85 6.97
C ARG A 218 -10.88 -12.43 6.35
N LEU A 219 -11.56 -13.33 5.63
CA LEU A 219 -12.91 -13.10 5.12
C LEU A 219 -13.91 -12.89 6.26
N LEU A 220 -13.93 -13.80 7.24
CA LEU A 220 -14.88 -13.73 8.36
C LEU A 220 -14.66 -12.48 9.23
N ALA A 221 -13.41 -12.07 9.44
CA ALA A 221 -13.08 -10.83 10.13
C ALA A 221 -13.64 -9.59 9.42
N ARG A 222 -13.77 -9.62 8.09
CA ARG A 222 -14.44 -8.56 7.32
C ARG A 222 -15.94 -8.55 7.61
N TRP A 223 -16.61 -9.70 7.62
CA TRP A 223 -18.04 -9.79 7.90
C TRP A 223 -18.39 -9.32 9.32
N ARG A 224 -17.60 -9.72 10.33
CA ARG A 224 -17.77 -9.21 11.72
C ARG A 224 -17.66 -7.70 11.82
N ARG A 225 -16.75 -7.08 11.06
CA ARG A 225 -16.59 -5.63 11.05
C ARG A 225 -17.73 -4.91 10.34
N ALA A 226 -18.24 -5.48 9.26
CA ALA A 226 -19.38 -4.94 8.54
C ALA A 226 -20.62 -4.91 9.45
N GLU A 227 -20.89 -6.01 10.17
CA GLU A 227 -21.99 -6.06 11.15
C GLU A 227 -21.82 -5.04 12.28
N LYS A 228 -20.60 -4.90 12.81
CA LYS A 228 -20.29 -3.88 13.83
C LYS A 228 -20.49 -2.45 13.32
N GLN A 229 -20.23 -2.19 12.03
CA GLN A 229 -20.47 -0.87 11.43
C GLN A 229 -21.96 -0.61 11.26
N THR A 230 -22.73 -1.61 10.78
CA THR A 230 -24.18 -1.51 10.67
C THR A 230 -24.86 -1.28 12.03
N SER A 231 -24.35 -1.86 13.12
CA SER A 231 -24.88 -1.59 14.47
C SER A 231 -24.39 -0.28 15.10
N THR A 232 -23.33 0.34 14.58
CA THR A 232 -22.81 1.64 15.06
C THR A 232 -23.36 2.83 14.23
N ASP A 233 -23.98 2.57 13.07
CA ASP A 233 -24.52 3.59 12.15
C ASP A 233 -25.74 4.38 12.69
N LEU A 234 -26.17 4.17 13.94
CA LEU A 234 -27.14 5.04 14.63
C LEU A 234 -26.49 6.21 15.39
N VAL A 235 -25.16 6.33 15.38
CA VAL A 235 -24.45 7.48 15.98
C VAL A 235 -23.65 8.22 14.90
N THR A 236 -24.21 9.36 14.49
CA THR A 236 -23.60 10.52 13.85
C THR A 236 -22.46 10.25 12.85
N ARG A 237 -22.78 10.28 11.54
CA ARG A 237 -21.77 10.45 10.48
C ARG A 237 -21.00 11.76 10.76
N PRO A 238 -19.70 11.71 11.06
CA PRO A 238 -18.93 12.93 11.19
C PRO A 238 -18.89 13.64 9.85
N ALA A 239 -18.99 14.97 9.87
CA ALA A 239 -18.93 15.83 8.71
C ALA A 239 -17.73 15.44 7.81
N ARG A 240 -17.98 15.29 6.50
CA ARG A 240 -16.91 15.15 5.50
C ARG A 240 -16.02 16.39 5.63
N LEU A 241 -14.82 16.26 6.18
CA LEU A 241 -13.81 17.32 6.14
C LEU A 241 -13.57 17.69 4.67
N GLU A 242 -13.59 18.98 4.37
CA GLU A 242 -13.39 19.47 3.01
C GLU A 242 -11.99 19.07 2.52
N LEU A 243 -11.93 18.44 1.34
CA LEU A 243 -10.67 18.07 0.71
C LEU A 243 -9.89 19.32 0.34
N VAL A 244 -8.64 19.42 0.80
CA VAL A 244 -7.73 20.50 0.44
C VAL A 244 -7.57 20.57 -1.07
N ARG A 245 -7.68 21.76 -1.64
CA ARG A 245 -7.57 22.01 -3.08
C ARG A 245 -6.21 22.57 -3.46
N ASP A 246 -5.76 22.21 -4.65
CA ASP A 246 -4.59 22.77 -5.30
C ASP A 246 -4.85 24.25 -5.64
N PRO A 247 -4.05 25.20 -5.15
CA PRO A 247 -4.24 26.63 -5.41
C PRO A 247 -4.21 27.01 -6.89
N GLN A 248 -3.52 26.23 -7.73
CA GLN A 248 -3.36 26.56 -9.14
C GLN A 248 -4.48 26.00 -10.02
N THR A 249 -5.06 24.86 -9.64
CA THR A 249 -6.05 24.15 -10.47
C THR A 249 -7.44 24.08 -9.82
N GLY A 250 -7.56 24.40 -8.53
CA GLY A 250 -8.79 24.26 -7.75
C GLY A 250 -9.20 22.81 -7.46
N HIS A 251 -8.43 21.83 -7.93
CA HIS A 251 -8.74 20.41 -7.78
C HIS A 251 -8.37 19.90 -6.39
N ALA A 252 -9.17 18.98 -5.86
CA ALA A 252 -8.85 18.30 -4.61
C ALA A 252 -7.50 17.56 -4.74
N ILE A 253 -6.60 17.79 -3.79
CA ILE A 253 -5.32 17.12 -3.72
C ILE A 253 -5.56 15.70 -3.23
N SER A 254 -5.29 14.71 -4.09
CA SER A 254 -5.52 13.31 -3.71
C SER A 254 -4.63 12.88 -2.52
N PRO A 255 -5.09 11.95 -1.67
CA PRO A 255 -4.30 11.37 -0.58
C PRO A 255 -2.95 10.78 -1.02
N VAL A 256 -2.89 10.21 -2.23
CA VAL A 256 -1.65 9.68 -2.82
C VAL A 256 -0.63 10.80 -3.09
N VAL A 257 -1.11 11.92 -3.65
CA VAL A 257 -0.28 13.10 -3.93
C VAL A 257 0.15 13.75 -2.62
N ALA A 258 -0.77 13.91 -1.66
CA ALA A 258 -0.44 14.43 -0.33
C ALA A 258 0.63 13.57 0.35
N ALA A 259 0.46 12.25 0.41
CA ALA A 259 1.45 11.35 1.02
C ALA A 259 2.83 11.42 0.35
N ALA A 260 2.87 11.50 -0.98
CA ALA A 260 4.13 11.67 -1.72
C ALA A 260 4.80 13.01 -1.39
N LEU A 261 4.04 14.10 -1.35
CA LEU A 261 4.54 15.43 -1.00
C LEU A 261 5.01 15.50 0.45
N CYS A 262 4.31 14.84 1.38
CA CYS A 262 4.59 14.82 2.81
C CYS A 262 6.04 14.39 3.13
N ILE A 263 6.56 13.42 2.38
CA ILE A 263 7.90 12.82 2.58
C ILE A 263 9.00 13.54 1.79
N LYS A 264 8.61 14.39 0.83
CA LYS A 264 9.53 15.07 -0.08
C LYS A 264 10.16 16.31 0.58
N THR A 265 11.48 16.41 0.51
CA THR A 265 12.28 17.48 1.14
C THR A 265 12.15 18.80 0.38
N GLN A 266 12.35 19.93 1.06
CA GLN A 266 12.19 21.25 0.43
C GLN A 266 13.08 21.44 -0.80
N GLY A 267 14.36 21.02 -0.75
CA GLY A 267 15.27 21.14 -1.89
C GLY A 267 14.93 20.28 -3.12
N THR A 268 13.96 19.37 -3.02
CA THR A 268 13.54 18.51 -4.15
C THR A 268 12.14 18.87 -4.67
N LEU A 269 11.43 19.77 -4.01
CA LEU A 269 10.09 20.18 -4.41
C LEU A 269 10.17 21.15 -5.59
N ALA A 270 9.39 20.86 -6.64
CA ALA A 270 9.13 21.85 -7.67
C ALA A 270 8.26 23.00 -7.10
N PRO A 271 8.28 24.20 -7.70
CA PRO A 271 7.50 25.35 -7.21
C PRO A 271 5.99 25.12 -7.12
N ASP A 272 5.42 24.30 -8.01
CA ASP A 272 4.01 23.89 -7.95
C ASP A 272 3.73 22.95 -6.76
N GLN A 273 4.65 22.03 -6.47
CA GLN A 273 4.58 21.09 -5.38
C GLN A 273 4.75 21.77 -4.02
N ALA A 274 5.61 22.79 -3.94
CA ALA A 274 5.75 23.62 -2.74
C ALA A 274 4.42 24.31 -2.38
N ARG A 275 3.77 24.94 -3.36
CA ARG A 275 2.44 25.57 -3.17
C ARG A 275 1.37 24.57 -2.72
N LYS A 276 1.37 23.35 -3.27
CA LYS A 276 0.49 22.26 -2.82
C LYS A 276 0.77 21.85 -1.37
N VAL A 277 2.05 21.78 -0.98
CA VAL A 277 2.46 21.49 0.40
C VAL A 277 1.96 22.58 1.34
N ASP A 278 2.06 23.85 0.95
CA ASP A 278 1.61 24.96 1.78
C ASP A 278 0.08 24.98 1.93
N ALA A 279 -0.64 24.72 0.85
CA ALA A 279 -2.10 24.52 0.89
C ALA A 279 -2.50 23.34 1.79
N LEU A 280 -1.78 22.21 1.72
CA LEU A 280 -2.01 21.05 2.57
C LEU A 280 -1.70 21.32 4.05
N LYS A 281 -0.66 22.11 4.36
CA LYS A 281 -0.37 22.52 5.74
C LYS A 281 -1.46 23.42 6.30
N ALA A 282 -1.96 24.37 5.50
CA ALA A 282 -3.01 25.30 5.90
C ALA A 282 -4.37 24.58 6.06
N GLY A 283 -4.71 23.69 5.14
CA GLY A 283 -6.00 23.00 5.10
C GLY A 283 -6.06 21.68 5.89
N SER A 284 -4.94 21.17 6.40
CA SER A 284 -4.91 19.93 7.19
C SER A 284 -3.84 19.97 8.30
N PRO A 285 -4.25 20.21 9.56
CA PRO A 285 -3.34 20.12 10.71
C PRO A 285 -2.67 18.74 10.83
N GLY A 286 -3.41 17.66 10.48
CA GLY A 286 -2.87 16.30 10.43
C GLY A 286 -1.72 16.17 9.43
N PHE A 287 -1.85 16.75 8.23
CA PHE A 287 -0.78 16.77 7.25
C PHE A 287 0.46 17.54 7.75
N ALA A 288 0.27 18.70 8.38
CA ALA A 288 1.37 19.49 8.91
C ALA A 288 2.18 18.71 9.96
N THR A 289 1.48 18.04 10.89
CA THR A 289 2.10 17.18 11.90
C THR A 289 2.83 15.99 11.26
N MET A 290 2.17 15.27 10.36
CA MET A 290 2.80 14.13 9.66
C MET A 290 4.04 14.55 8.87
N ARG A 291 4.02 15.73 8.24
CA ARG A 291 5.17 16.26 7.52
C ARG A 291 6.32 16.60 8.45
N SER A 292 6.05 17.23 9.59
CA SER A 292 7.08 17.51 10.60
C SER A 292 7.76 16.22 11.08
N LEU A 293 6.95 15.21 11.42
CA LEU A 293 7.45 13.88 11.82
C LEU A 293 8.26 13.21 10.69
N ALA A 294 7.78 13.27 9.45
CA ALA A 294 8.48 12.72 8.30
C ALA A 294 9.83 13.41 8.05
N MET A 295 9.92 14.73 8.23
CA MET A 295 11.20 15.46 8.13
C MET A 295 12.16 15.04 9.24
N ARG A 296 11.69 14.92 10.50
CA ARG A 296 12.52 14.46 11.62
C ARG A 296 13.02 13.03 11.42
N PHE A 297 12.15 12.12 10.98
CA PHE A 297 12.51 10.73 10.67
C PHE A 297 13.58 10.64 9.59
N ARG A 298 13.52 11.49 8.56
CA ARG A 298 14.54 11.54 7.51
C ARG A 298 15.86 12.13 7.98
N CYS A 299 15.84 13.09 8.91
CA CYS A 299 17.08 13.62 9.51
C CYS A 299 17.74 12.58 10.42
N SER A 300 16.98 11.70 11.09
CA SER A 300 17.52 10.61 11.91
C SER A 300 18.04 9.41 11.11
N VAL A 301 17.72 9.32 9.82
CA VAL A 301 18.28 8.31 8.91
C VAL A 301 19.33 9.01 8.05
N PRO A 302 20.63 8.98 8.44
CA PRO A 302 21.67 9.67 7.68
C PRO A 302 21.69 9.17 6.24
N ALA A 303 21.90 10.09 5.29
CA ALA A 303 22.21 9.70 3.93
C ALA A 303 23.56 8.98 3.96
N SER A 304 23.60 7.72 3.52
CA SER A 304 24.85 7.09 3.09
C SER A 304 25.33 7.87 1.88
N GLY A 305 26.26 8.80 2.09
CA GLY A 305 26.82 9.61 1.02
C GLY A 305 27.58 10.83 1.52
N GLY A 306 28.90 10.69 1.61
CA GLY A 306 29.82 11.82 1.44
C GLY A 306 30.69 12.20 2.63
N SER A 307 31.57 11.33 3.09
CA SER A 307 32.83 11.77 3.69
C SER A 307 33.93 11.67 2.64
N GLY A 308 33.93 12.62 1.72
CA GLY A 308 35.17 13.09 1.11
C GLY A 308 35.78 14.13 2.03
N ARG A 309 37.05 13.93 2.40
CA ARG A 309 38.06 14.81 3.05
C ARG A 309 38.82 13.95 4.08
N GLY A 310 40.13 13.85 4.04
CA GLY A 310 41.17 14.41 3.18
C GLY A 310 42.49 13.74 3.51
#